data_AF-A0A210R309-F1
#
_entry.id   AF-A0A210R309-F1
#
_cell.length_a   1.000
_cell.length_b   1.000
_cell.length_c   1.000
_cell.angle_alpha   90.00
_cell.angle_beta   90.00
_cell.angle_gamma   90.00
#
_symmetry.space_group_name_H-M   'P 1'
#
loop_
_entity.id
_entity.type
_entity.pdbx_description
1 polymer ?
#
loop_
_entity_poly.entity_id
_entity_poly.type
_entity_poly.pdbx_seq_one_letter_code
_entity_poly.pdbx_strand_id
1 'polypeptide(L)'
;MVSTTIQRDDMVSTNIQRDDMVSTIPRDDMVSTIQRDDMESTTIQRDDMVSTAIQRDDMVSTTIQRDAMVSTTIQTDDMVSTTIQRDDMVSTIQRDDMVSTIQRGDMVSTIQRDDMVSTTILRDDMVSTPIQTDDMVSTTVQRDDMV
;
A
#
# COMPACT_ATOMS: atom_id res chain seq x y z
N MET A 1 15.95 -19.19 7.60
CA MET A 1 15.32 -18.42 6.51
C MET A 1 14.57 -19.39 5.62
N VAL A 2 13.24 -19.37 5.69
CA VAL A 2 12.39 -20.14 4.77
C VAL A 2 11.96 -19.15 3.68
N SER A 3 12.61 -19.17 2.52
CA SER A 3 12.08 -18.46 1.35
C SER A 3 10.89 -19.24 0.82
N THR A 4 9.70 -18.67 0.91
CA THR A 4 8.47 -19.29 0.39
C THR A 4 7.84 -18.35 -0.64
N THR A 5 7.48 -18.84 -1.82
CA THR A 5 6.59 -18.12 -2.73
C THR A 5 5.16 -18.49 -2.37
N ILE A 6 4.34 -17.51 -2.00
CA ILE A 6 2.93 -17.74 -1.62
C ILE A 6 2.05 -17.08 -2.65
N GLN A 7 1.52 -17.86 -3.58
CA GLN A 7 0.50 -17.45 -4.54
C GLN A 7 -0.89 -17.83 -4.03
N ARG A 8 -1.87 -16.93 -4.18
CA ARG A 8 -3.27 -17.20 -3.90
C ARG A 8 -4.11 -16.44 -4.91
N ASP A 9 -4.96 -17.18 -5.61
CA ASP A 9 -5.86 -16.67 -6.63
C ASP A 9 -7.30 -16.99 -6.15
N ASP A 10 -8.25 -16.09 -6.37
CA ASP A 10 -9.69 -16.26 -6.11
C ASP A 10 -10.06 -16.73 -4.68
N MET A 11 -10.01 -15.82 -3.69
CA MET A 11 -10.37 -16.13 -2.31
C MET A 11 -11.42 -15.21 -1.69
N VAL A 12 -12.49 -15.81 -1.18
CA VAL A 12 -13.41 -15.18 -0.22
C VAL A 12 -13.08 -15.71 1.18
N SER A 13 -12.42 -14.89 2.01
CA SER A 13 -12.08 -15.22 3.39
C SER A 13 -12.52 -14.11 4.31
N THR A 14 -13.05 -14.42 5.50
CA THR A 14 -13.50 -13.36 6.43
C THR A 14 -12.32 -12.57 7.00
N ASN A 15 -11.25 -13.26 7.42
CA ASN A 15 -10.02 -12.66 7.96
C ASN A 15 -8.77 -13.37 7.44
N ILE A 16 -7.71 -12.63 7.15
CA ILE A 16 -6.38 -13.14 6.82
C ILE A 16 -5.36 -12.44 7.71
N GLN A 17 -4.73 -13.19 8.62
CA GLN A 17 -3.60 -12.75 9.44
C GLN A 17 -2.32 -13.46 8.98
N ARG A 18 -1.19 -12.75 8.98
CA ARG A 18 0.13 -13.33 8.70
C ARG A 18 1.20 -12.58 9.48
N ASP A 19 2.05 -13.33 10.17
CA ASP A 19 3.13 -12.81 10.99
C ASP A 19 4.45 -13.44 10.49
N ASP A 20 5.57 -12.71 10.55
CA ASP A 20 6.94 -13.19 10.30
C ASP A 20 7.15 -13.96 8.99
N MET A 21 7.29 -13.25 7.86
CA MET A 21 7.52 -13.88 6.55
C MET A 21 8.67 -13.26 5.76
N VAL A 22 9.45 -14.13 5.09
CA VAL A 22 10.38 -13.78 4.01
C VAL A 22 9.89 -14.38 2.70
N SER A 23 9.29 -13.59 1.80
CA SER A 23 8.60 -14.15 0.63
C SER A 23 8.44 -13.21 -0.57
N THR A 24 8.10 -13.80 -1.72
CA THR A 24 7.42 -13.11 -2.82
C THR A 24 5.93 -13.44 -2.72
N ILE A 25 5.07 -12.42 -2.71
CA ILE A 25 3.64 -12.57 -2.44
C ILE A 25 2.80 -11.95 -3.57
N PRO A 26 2.43 -12.71 -4.61
CA PRO A 26 1.32 -12.36 -5.49
C PRO A 26 -0.02 -12.76 -4.85
N ARG A 27 -1.06 -11.95 -5.04
CA ARG A 27 -2.42 -12.29 -4.67
C ARG A 27 -3.42 -11.60 -5.59
N ASP A 28 -4.35 -12.38 -6.10
CA ASP A 28 -5.36 -11.91 -7.06
C ASP A 28 -6.76 -12.23 -6.50
N ASP A 29 -7.74 -11.37 -6.79
CA ASP A 29 -9.17 -11.59 -6.55
C ASP A 29 -9.53 -12.02 -5.12
N MET A 30 -9.39 -11.09 -4.16
CA MET A 30 -9.71 -11.38 -2.76
C MET A 30 -10.77 -10.47 -2.13
N VAL A 31 -11.68 -11.09 -1.37
CA VAL A 31 -12.60 -10.40 -0.45
C VAL A 31 -12.27 -10.78 0.99
N SER A 32 -11.67 -9.87 1.78
CA SER A 32 -11.30 -10.17 3.18
C SER A 32 -10.96 -8.95 4.05
N THR A 33 -10.91 -9.14 5.37
CA THR A 33 -10.09 -8.28 6.26
C THR A 33 -8.67 -8.81 6.28
N ILE A 34 -7.66 -7.94 6.16
CA ILE A 34 -6.25 -8.34 6.12
C ILE A 34 -5.46 -7.64 7.23
N GLN A 35 -4.76 -8.43 8.04
CA GLN A 35 -3.74 -7.95 8.97
C GLN A 35 -2.41 -8.64 8.64
N ARG A 36 -1.30 -7.89 8.68
CA ARG A 36 0.03 -8.42 8.45
C ARG A 36 1.03 -7.71 9.33
N ASP A 37 1.82 -8.49 10.06
CA ASP A 37 2.78 -7.99 11.02
C ASP A 37 4.16 -8.56 10.64
N ASP A 38 5.23 -7.77 10.80
CA ASP A 38 6.63 -8.17 10.59
C ASP A 38 6.91 -8.90 9.26
N MET A 39 6.87 -8.14 8.15
CA MET A 39 7.10 -8.72 6.82
C MET A 39 8.36 -8.19 6.15
N GLU A 40 9.22 -9.13 5.74
CA GLU A 40 10.30 -8.86 4.79
C GLU A 40 9.98 -9.52 3.45
N SER A 41 10.02 -8.77 2.35
CA SER A 41 9.64 -9.34 1.05
C SER A 41 10.38 -8.68 -0.10
N THR A 42 10.84 -9.46 -1.08
CA THR A 42 11.42 -8.85 -2.29
C THR A 42 10.33 -8.11 -3.08
N THR A 43 9.19 -8.77 -3.30
CA THR A 43 8.07 -8.21 -4.06
C THR A 43 6.74 -8.56 -3.43
N ILE A 44 5.86 -7.56 -3.30
CA ILE A 44 4.45 -7.72 -2.93
C ILE A 44 3.60 -7.20 -4.08
N GLN A 45 2.78 -8.06 -4.67
CA GLN A 45 1.80 -7.73 -5.71
C GLN A 45 0.41 -8.07 -5.20
N ARG A 46 -0.57 -7.21 -5.50
CA ARG A 46 -1.97 -7.39 -5.11
C ARG A 46 -2.87 -6.76 -6.15
N ASP A 47 -3.70 -7.59 -6.76
CA ASP A 47 -4.57 -7.20 -7.85
C ASP A 47 -6.03 -7.54 -7.47
N ASP A 48 -6.98 -6.72 -7.90
CA ASP A 48 -8.43 -6.93 -7.76
C ASP A 48 -8.89 -7.28 -6.32
N MET A 49 -8.69 -6.33 -5.43
CA MET A 49 -8.85 -6.51 -3.99
C MET A 49 -10.04 -5.73 -3.44
N VAL A 50 -10.99 -6.44 -2.82
CA VAL A 50 -12.07 -5.83 -2.04
C VAL A 50 -11.87 -6.14 -0.56
N SER A 51 -11.78 -5.14 0.29
CA SER A 51 -11.52 -5.37 1.72
C SER A 51 -12.25 -4.37 2.61
N THR A 52 -12.68 -4.79 3.79
CA THR A 52 -13.21 -3.86 4.79
C THR A 52 -12.07 -3.09 5.45
N ALA A 53 -11.01 -3.79 5.86
CA ALA A 53 -9.83 -3.18 6.44
C ALA A 53 -8.55 -3.91 6.01
N ILE A 54 -7.48 -3.13 5.82
CA ILE A 54 -6.12 -3.62 5.60
C ILE A 54 -5.21 -2.93 6.60
N GLN A 55 -4.63 -3.69 7.53
CA GLN A 55 -3.60 -3.24 8.48
C GLN A 55 -2.28 -3.92 8.12
N ARG A 56 -1.20 -3.16 8.25
CA ARG A 56 0.15 -3.62 7.93
C ARG A 56 1.14 -2.90 8.82
N ASP A 57 1.87 -3.68 9.60
CA ASP A 57 2.83 -3.17 10.57
C ASP A 57 4.22 -3.72 10.18
N ASP A 58 5.25 -2.89 10.32
CA ASP A 58 6.66 -3.25 10.11
C ASP A 58 6.92 -3.99 8.79
N MET A 59 6.88 -3.24 7.68
CA MET A 59 7.11 -3.79 6.35
C MET A 59 8.39 -3.30 5.71
N VAL A 60 9.25 -4.26 5.36
CA VAL A 60 10.44 -4.03 4.55
C VAL A 60 10.29 -4.72 3.20
N SER A 61 10.28 -3.96 2.11
CA SER A 61 10.21 -4.54 0.77
C SER A 61 11.01 -3.80 -0.29
N THR A 62 11.45 -4.50 -1.32
CA THR A 62 12.03 -3.81 -2.48
C THR A 62 10.93 -3.14 -3.30
N THR A 63 9.87 -3.88 -3.62
CA THR A 63 8.80 -3.40 -4.51
C THR A 63 7.43 -3.77 -3.96
N ILE A 64 6.54 -2.78 -3.89
CA ILE A 64 5.12 -2.96 -3.59
C ILE A 64 4.29 -2.42 -4.76
N GLN A 65 3.48 -3.28 -5.36
CA GLN A 65 2.49 -2.93 -6.36
C GLN A 65 1.09 -3.28 -5.84
N ARG A 66 0.11 -2.42 -6.10
CA ARG A 66 -1.29 -2.62 -5.73
C ARG A 66 -2.18 -2.02 -6.80
N ASP A 67 -2.96 -2.87 -7.45
CA ASP A 67 -3.79 -2.48 -8.58
C ASP A 67 -5.26 -2.80 -8.23
N ALA A 68 -6.19 -1.92 -8.62
CA ALA A 68 -7.64 -2.07 -8.42
C ALA A 68 -8.04 -2.45 -6.97
N MET A 69 -7.81 -1.53 -6.03
CA MET A 69 -8.07 -1.77 -4.60
C MET A 69 -9.28 -0.96 -4.12
N VAL A 70 -10.34 -1.67 -3.73
CA VAL A 70 -11.46 -1.08 -3.00
C VAL A 70 -11.35 -1.46 -1.54
N SER A 71 -11.10 -0.49 -0.66
CA SER A 71 -11.01 -0.75 0.78
C SER A 71 -11.67 0.36 1.60
N THR A 72 -12.38 0.03 2.67
CA THR A 72 -12.91 1.10 3.53
C THR A 72 -11.77 1.84 4.24
N THR A 73 -10.83 1.08 4.83
CA THR A 73 -9.68 1.62 5.55
C THR A 73 -8.40 0.86 5.23
N ILE A 74 -7.32 1.60 4.97
CA ILE A 74 -5.95 1.10 4.86
C ILE A 74 -5.10 1.84 5.88
N GLN A 75 -4.55 1.10 6.85
CA GLN A 75 -3.53 1.57 7.77
C GLN A 75 -2.19 0.93 7.42
N THR A 76 -1.11 1.68 7.60
CA THR A 76 0.24 1.18 7.40
C THR A 76 1.14 1.93 8.35
N ASP A 77 1.78 1.19 9.24
CA ASP A 77 2.70 1.71 10.23
C ASP A 77 4.09 1.15 9.88
N ASP A 78 5.10 2.02 9.82
CA ASP A 78 6.49 1.69 9.50
C ASP A 78 6.68 0.92 8.18
N MET A 79 6.87 1.67 7.09
CA MET A 79 7.12 1.10 5.77
C MET A 79 8.42 1.58 5.16
N VAL A 80 9.35 0.66 5.00
CA VAL A 80 10.56 0.87 4.20
C VAL A 80 10.40 0.17 2.86
N SER A 81 10.36 0.93 1.77
CA SER A 81 10.29 0.36 0.44
C SER A 81 11.09 1.13 -0.59
N THR A 82 11.77 0.45 -1.52
CA THR A 82 12.46 1.17 -2.60
C THR A 82 11.45 1.81 -3.54
N THR A 83 10.42 1.06 -3.93
CA THR A 83 9.38 1.50 -4.87
C THR A 83 7.99 1.07 -4.42
N ILE A 84 7.04 2.00 -4.46
CA ILE A 84 5.61 1.78 -4.23
C ILE A 84 4.83 2.30 -5.44
N GLN A 85 4.07 1.43 -6.08
CA GLN A 85 3.09 1.76 -7.12
C GLN A 85 1.69 1.41 -6.63
N ARG A 86 0.73 2.32 -6.84
CA ARG A 86 -0.67 2.11 -6.46
C ARG A 86 -1.59 2.77 -7.46
N ASP A 87 -2.44 1.96 -8.09
CA ASP A 87 -3.35 2.41 -9.14
C ASP A 87 -4.78 2.00 -8.78
N ASP A 88 -5.77 2.77 -9.26
CA ASP A 88 -7.21 2.55 -9.06
C ASP A 88 -7.60 2.24 -7.60
N MET A 89 -7.27 3.15 -6.68
CA MET A 89 -7.57 2.94 -5.27
C MET A 89 -8.73 3.81 -4.75
N VAL A 90 -9.70 3.17 -4.11
CA VAL A 90 -10.79 3.84 -3.38
C VAL A 90 -10.71 3.47 -1.91
N SER A 91 -10.27 4.40 -1.04
CA SER A 91 -10.12 4.11 0.41
C SER A 91 -9.92 5.32 1.32
N THR A 92 -10.09 5.11 2.63
CA THR A 92 -9.44 5.97 3.65
C THR A 92 -8.04 5.42 3.93
N ILE A 93 -7.02 6.27 3.86
CA ILE A 93 -5.62 5.86 3.97
C ILE A 93 -4.96 6.62 5.11
N GLN A 94 -4.43 5.89 6.09
CA GLN A 94 -3.49 6.38 7.09
C GLN A 94 -2.13 5.72 6.88
N ARG A 95 -1.05 6.50 6.99
CA ARG A 95 0.32 6.01 6.81
C ARG A 95 1.25 6.77 7.73
N ASP A 96 1.97 6.04 8.54
CA ASP A 96 2.92 6.61 9.47
C ASP A 96 4.31 6.03 9.13
N ASP A 97 5.36 6.85 9.25
CA ASP A 97 6.77 6.47 9.07
C ASP A 97 7.06 5.71 7.76
N MET A 98 7.08 6.43 6.63
CA MET A 98 7.30 5.81 5.32
C MET A 98 8.54 6.36 4.61
N VAL A 99 9.42 5.45 4.19
CA VAL A 99 10.60 5.75 3.38
C VAL A 99 10.48 5.07 2.02
N SER A 100 10.22 5.84 0.94
CA SER A 100 10.09 5.24 -0.41
C SER A 100 10.10 6.18 -1.62
N THR A 101 10.28 5.60 -2.81
CA THR A 101 9.83 6.20 -4.08
C THR A 101 8.36 5.83 -4.31
N ILE A 102 7.50 6.81 -4.57
CA ILE A 102 6.04 6.60 -4.63
C ILE A 102 5.49 7.08 -5.97
N GLN A 103 4.74 6.20 -6.64
CA GLN A 103 3.89 6.53 -7.78
C GLN A 103 2.45 6.14 -7.45
N ARG A 104 1.52 7.03 -7.80
CA ARG A 104 0.09 6.85 -7.58
C ARG A 104 -0.65 7.28 -8.85
N GLY A 105 -1.46 6.40 -9.42
CA GLY A 105 -2.46 6.78 -10.41
C GLY A 105 -3.78 7.19 -9.76
N ASP A 106 -4.87 6.96 -10.49
CA ASP A 106 -6.26 7.25 -10.14
C ASP A 106 -6.57 6.81 -8.70
N MET A 107 -6.76 7.78 -7.80
CA MET A 107 -7.23 7.46 -6.45
C MET A 107 -8.33 8.40 -5.98
N VAL A 108 -9.34 7.80 -5.35
CA VAL A 108 -10.41 8.50 -4.64
C VAL A 108 -10.29 8.19 -3.16
N SER A 109 -9.75 9.14 -2.38
CA SER A 109 -9.42 8.85 -0.97
C SER A 109 -9.41 10.04 -0.03
N THR A 110 -9.60 9.76 1.26
CA THR A 110 -9.14 10.63 2.35
C THR A 110 -7.78 10.11 2.78
N ILE A 111 -6.79 11.00 2.91
CA ILE A 111 -5.40 10.60 3.17
C ILE A 111 -4.83 11.38 4.35
N GLN A 112 -4.40 10.67 5.38
CA GLN A 112 -3.52 11.17 6.44
C GLN A 112 -2.15 10.53 6.30
N ARG A 113 -1.08 11.31 6.47
CA ARG A 113 0.27 10.79 6.53
C ARG A 113 1.13 11.56 7.50
N ASP A 114 1.88 10.82 8.30
CA ASP A 114 2.82 11.38 9.26
C ASP A 114 4.21 10.81 8.94
N ASP A 115 5.25 11.65 9.07
CA ASP A 115 6.67 11.27 8.94
C ASP A 115 7.03 10.53 7.63
N MET A 116 6.85 11.22 6.50
CA MET A 116 7.14 10.66 5.18
C MET A 116 8.48 11.17 4.63
N VAL A 117 9.41 10.26 4.35
CA VAL A 117 10.64 10.56 3.59
C VAL A 117 10.56 9.92 2.21
N SER A 118 10.63 10.73 1.15
CA SER A 118 10.53 10.21 -0.22
C SER A 118 11.52 10.86 -1.16
N THR A 119 12.12 10.07 -2.04
CA THR A 119 12.98 10.60 -3.12
C THR A 119 12.12 11.24 -4.19
N THR A 120 11.13 10.51 -4.71
CA THR A 120 10.21 10.99 -5.75
C THR A 120 8.78 10.60 -5.41
N ILE A 121 7.86 11.55 -5.60
CA ILE A 121 6.41 11.33 -5.55
C ILE A 121 5.79 11.75 -6.88
N LEU A 122 5.20 10.79 -7.60
CA LEU A 122 4.40 11.01 -8.81
C LEU A 122 2.91 10.76 -8.49
N ARG A 123 2.03 11.62 -8.98
CA ARG A 123 0.59 11.50 -8.77
C ARG A 123 -0.17 11.93 -10.01
N ASP A 124 -1.04 11.06 -10.48
CA ASP A 124 -1.90 11.30 -11.62
C ASP A 124 -3.38 11.13 -11.18
N ASP A 125 -4.27 11.99 -11.66
CA ASP A 125 -5.74 11.87 -11.52
C ASP A 125 -6.27 11.54 -10.10
N MET A 126 -5.87 12.39 -9.15
CA MET A 126 -6.18 12.25 -7.73
C MET A 126 -7.42 13.05 -7.30
N VAL A 127 -8.54 12.40 -7.00
CA VAL A 127 -9.70 13.04 -6.35
C VAL A 127 -9.63 12.82 -4.84
N SER A 128 -9.04 13.76 -4.10
CA SER A 128 -8.87 13.64 -2.66
C SER A 128 -9.80 14.55 -1.85
N THR A 129 -10.45 13.99 -0.83
CA THR A 129 -11.03 14.75 0.30
C THR A 129 -10.01 14.74 1.46
N PRO A 130 -10.17 15.56 2.51
CA PRO A 130 -9.07 16.28 3.18
C PRO A 130 -7.75 15.48 3.28
N ILE A 131 -6.69 16.03 2.69
CA ILE A 131 -5.33 15.50 2.83
C ILE A 131 -4.69 16.20 4.03
N GLN A 132 -4.26 15.42 5.01
CA GLN A 132 -3.40 15.88 6.10
C GLN A 132 -2.05 15.21 5.96
N THR A 133 -1.00 16.00 6.05
CA THR A 133 0.37 15.51 5.95
C THR A 133 1.25 16.29 6.92
N ASP A 134 1.76 15.61 7.93
CA ASP A 134 2.73 16.15 8.87
C ASP A 134 4.12 15.60 8.55
N ASP A 135 5.14 16.48 8.62
CA ASP A 135 6.56 16.16 8.41
C ASP A 135 6.89 15.32 7.15
N MET A 136 6.58 15.87 5.97
CA MET A 136 7.01 15.31 4.69
C MET A 136 8.31 15.92 4.18
N VAL A 137 9.32 15.07 3.96
CA VAL A 137 10.55 15.41 3.23
C VAL A 137 10.50 14.74 1.87
N SER A 138 10.46 15.53 0.79
CA SER A 138 10.46 15.02 -0.59
C SER A 138 11.46 15.75 -1.47
N THR A 139 12.28 15.03 -2.23
CA THR A 139 13.25 15.67 -3.14
C THR A 139 12.66 16.05 -4.49
N THR A 140 11.63 15.33 -4.96
CA THR A 140 10.90 15.64 -6.21
C THR A 140 9.42 15.28 -6.07
N VAL A 141 8.52 16.19 -6.47
CA VAL A 141 7.07 15.96 -6.53
C VAL A 141 6.55 16.40 -7.89
N GLN A 142 5.85 15.50 -8.60
CA GLN A 142 5.12 15.82 -9.84
C GLN A 142 3.64 15.46 -9.64
N ARG A 143 2.76 16.30 -10.17
CA ARG A 143 1.31 16.10 -10.15
C ARG A 143 0.73 16.47 -11.50
N ASP A 144 0.10 15.52 -12.15
CA ASP A 144 -0.70 15.74 -13.35
C ASP A 144 -2.17 15.57 -12.94
N ASP A 145 -2.79 16.68 -12.53
CA ASP A 145 -4.20 16.73 -12.16
C ASP A 145 -5.02 17.06 -13.43
N MET A 146 -5.78 16.10 -13.99
CA MET A 146 -6.89 16.46 -14.89
C MET A 146 -8.12 16.84 -14.04
N VAL A 147 -8.58 18.09 -14.23
CA VAL A 147 -9.80 18.64 -13.59
C VAL A 147 -11.04 18.07 -14.22
#